data_AF-A0A6C0DBK7-F1
#
_entry.id   AF-A0A6C0DBK7-F1
#
_cell.length_a   1.000
_cell.length_b   1.000
_cell.length_c   1.000
_cell.angle_alpha   90.00
_cell.angle_beta   90.00
_cell.angle_gamma   90.00
#
_symmetry.space_group_name_H-M   'P 1'
#
loop_
_entity.id
_entity.type
_entity.pdbx_description
1 polymer ?
#
loop_
_entity_poly.entity_id
_entity_poly.type
_entity_poly.pdbx_seq_one_letter_code
_entity_poly.pdbx_strand_id
1 'polypeptide(L)'
;MEGMEELSTSQLPNLVKEWMTLRDETDTLTAALREKKKRIKLVRDMISKIMKGHQLGQLKISAGALRQQVKKTKAPITKKYLVSTLTDFFQGNKEMAEKCALFLDEHRPMRVTENLQLESN
;
A
#
# COMPACT_ATOMS: atom_id res chain seq x y z
N MET A 1 -18.83 -30.08 -20.13
CA MET A 1 -18.00 -30.47 -18.96
C MET A 1 -17.22 -31.68 -19.41
N GLU A 2 -16.23 -31.46 -20.28
CA GLU A 2 -15.44 -32.52 -20.92
C GLU A 2 -14.01 -31.99 -21.04
N GLY A 3 -13.03 -32.79 -20.63
CA GLY A 3 -11.62 -32.45 -20.78
C GLY A 3 -10.74 -32.61 -19.54
N MET A 4 -11.15 -33.36 -18.52
CA MET A 4 -10.17 -33.97 -17.62
C MET A 4 -9.75 -35.30 -18.23
N GLU A 5 -8.86 -35.25 -19.23
CA GLU A 5 -8.04 -36.42 -19.57
C GLU A 5 -7.30 -36.87 -18.30
N GLU A 6 -7.34 -38.17 -18.01
CA GLU A 6 -6.66 -38.78 -16.89
C GLU A 6 -5.15 -38.47 -16.95
N LEU A 7 -4.67 -37.56 -16.10
CA LEU A 7 -3.24 -37.29 -15.91
C LEU A 7 -2.56 -38.59 -15.47
N SER A 8 -1.73 -39.16 -16.35
CA SER A 8 -1.02 -40.41 -16.03
C SER A 8 0.13 -40.14 -15.07
N THR A 9 0.37 -41.06 -14.13
CA THR A 9 1.45 -40.98 -13.13
C THR A 9 2.84 -40.84 -13.75
N SER A 10 2.98 -41.16 -15.05
CA SER A 10 4.22 -40.99 -15.82
C SER A 10 4.58 -39.52 -16.11
N GLN A 11 3.62 -38.59 -16.08
CA GLN A 11 3.82 -37.17 -16.38
C GLN A 11 4.21 -36.36 -15.14
N LEU A 12 3.94 -36.89 -13.94
CA LEU A 12 4.20 -36.22 -12.67
C LEU A 12 5.65 -35.73 -12.50
N PRO A 13 6.70 -36.51 -12.85
CA PRO A 13 8.08 -36.03 -12.70
C PRO A 13 8.41 -34.82 -13.59
N ASN A 14 7.79 -34.72 -14.77
CA ASN A 14 8.00 -33.59 -15.68
C ASN A 14 7.26 -32.34 -15.17
N LEU A 15 6.02 -32.50 -14.70
CA LEU A 15 5.24 -31.42 -14.08
C LEU A 15 5.91 -30.88 -12.81
N VAL A 16 6.51 -31.74 -11.98
CA VAL A 16 7.26 -31.33 -10.80
C VAL A 16 8.52 -30.53 -11.19
N LYS A 17 9.26 -30.97 -12.21
CA LYS A 17 10.42 -30.21 -12.71
C LYS A 17 10.02 -28.85 -13.26
N GLU A 18 8.98 -28.79 -14.09
CA GLU A 18 8.45 -27.56 -14.64
C GLU A 18 7.99 -26.59 -13.54
N TRP A 19 7.25 -27.09 -12.54
CA TRP A 19 6.84 -26.29 -11.39
C TRP A 19 8.03 -25.71 -10.62
N MET A 20 9.08 -26.51 -10.39
CA MET A 20 10.30 -26.03 -9.73
C MET A 20 10.99 -24.94 -10.55
N THR A 21 11.13 -25.12 -11.86
CA THR A 21 11.72 -24.12 -12.75
C THR A 21 10.91 -22.82 -12.77
N LEU A 22 9.59 -22.91 -12.93
CA LEU A 22 8.71 -21.74 -12.93
C LEU A 22 8.74 -20.99 -11.59
N ARG A 23 8.88 -21.72 -10.47
CA ARG A 23 9.05 -21.12 -9.14
C ARG A 23 10.36 -20.35 -9.04
N ASP A 24 11.48 -20.94 -9.44
CA ASP A 24 12.80 -20.30 -9.38
C ASP A 24 12.87 -19.05 -10.29
N GLU A 25 12.25 -19.11 -11.47
CA GLU A 25 12.10 -17.96 -12.37
C GLU A 25 11.25 -16.85 -11.72
N THR A 26 10.13 -17.22 -11.09
CA THR A 26 9.26 -16.26 -10.39
C THR A 26 9.97 -15.57 -9.24
N ASP A 27 10.76 -16.32 -8.46
CA ASP A 27 11.54 -15.77 -7.35
C ASP A 27 12.60 -14.78 -7.86
N THR A 28 13.25 -15.12 -8.97
CA THR A 28 14.24 -14.25 -9.65
C THR A 28 13.59 -12.97 -10.17
N LEU A 29 12.47 -13.08 -10.89
CA LEU A 29 11.72 -11.93 -11.41
C LEU A 29 11.19 -11.05 -10.28
N THR A 30 10.73 -11.64 -9.18
CA THR A 30 10.27 -10.92 -8.00
C THR A 30 11.41 -10.14 -7.35
N ALA A 31 12.61 -10.72 -7.25
CA ALA A 31 13.79 -10.02 -6.75
C ALA A 31 14.16 -8.82 -7.64
N ALA A 32 14.18 -9.02 -8.96
CA ALA A 32 14.42 -7.94 -9.92
C ALA A 32 13.36 -6.83 -9.82
N LEU A 33 12.08 -7.19 -9.70
CA LEU A 33 10.98 -6.24 -9.53
C LEU A 33 11.13 -5.42 -8.24
N ARG A 34 11.51 -6.05 -7.12
CA ARG A 34 11.77 -5.37 -5.84
C ARG A 34 12.86 -4.31 -6.01
N GLU A 35 13.94 -4.64 -6.71
CA GLU A 35 15.05 -3.72 -6.94
C GLU A 35 14.64 -2.54 -7.85
N LYS A 36 13.90 -2.81 -8.92
CA LYS A 36 13.35 -1.74 -9.79
C LYS A 36 12.40 -0.82 -9.01
N LYS A 37 11.51 -1.37 -8.17
CA LYS A 37 10.60 -0.59 -7.30
C LYS A 37 11.38 0.30 -6.33
N LYS A 38 12.46 -0.21 -5.71
CA LYS A 38 13.36 0.61 -4.87
C LYS A 38 13.98 1.75 -5.66
N ARG A 39 14.56 1.46 -6.83
CA ARG A 39 15.19 2.49 -7.68
C ARG A 39 14.19 3.54 -8.15
N ILE A 40 12.97 3.15 -8.53
CA ILE A 40 11.89 4.09 -8.89
C ILE A 40 11.60 5.03 -7.72
N LYS A 41 11.47 4.51 -6.50
CA LYS A 41 11.25 5.33 -5.30
C LYS A 41 12.38 6.32 -5.07
N LEU A 42 13.64 5.86 -5.14
CA LEU A 42 14.82 6.71 -4.97
C LEU A 42 14.86 7.83 -6.01
N VAL A 43 14.63 7.51 -7.29
CA VAL A 43 14.62 8.48 -8.38
C VAL A 43 13.49 9.49 -8.18
N ARG A 44 12.28 9.03 -7.81
CA ARG A 44 11.15 9.92 -7.49
C ARG A 44 11.48 10.89 -6.35
N ASP A 45 12.15 10.41 -5.30
CA ASP A 45 12.53 11.23 -4.15
C ASP A 45 13.57 12.29 -4.54
N MET A 46 14.55 11.93 -5.38
CA MET A 46 15.52 12.87 -5.95
C MET A 46 14.84 13.94 -6.81
N ILE A 47 13.95 13.54 -7.73
CA ILE A 47 13.17 14.49 -8.56
C ILE A 47 12.36 15.43 -7.66
N SER A 48 11.72 14.91 -6.62
CA SER A 48 10.93 15.72 -5.69
C SER A 48 11.78 16.73 -4.92
N LYS A 49 13.01 16.37 -4.53
CA LYS A 49 13.97 17.29 -3.88
C LYS A 49 14.40 18.41 -4.84
N ILE A 50 14.74 18.06 -6.09
CA ILE A 50 15.12 19.04 -7.12
C ILE A 50 13.95 19.99 -7.40
N MET A 51 12.74 19.48 -7.63
CA MET A 51 11.56 20.32 -7.87
C MET A 51 11.28 21.27 -6.71
N LYS A 52 11.45 20.85 -5.45
CA LYS A 52 11.32 21.72 -4.27
C LYS A 52 12.42 22.77 -4.20
N GLY A 53 13.68 22.39 -4.42
CA GLY A 53 14.82 23.29 -4.37
C GLY A 53 14.75 24.40 -5.42
N HIS A 54 14.22 24.09 -6.60
CA HIS A 54 14.05 25.04 -7.70
C HIS A 54 12.63 25.66 -7.78
N GLN A 55 11.76 25.39 -6.81
CA GLN A 55 10.37 25.87 -6.76
C GLN A 55 9.56 25.56 -8.04
N LEU A 56 9.87 24.46 -8.71
CA LEU A 56 9.22 24.04 -9.96
C LEU A 56 7.88 23.37 -9.64
N GLY A 57 6.76 24.10 -9.84
CA GLY A 57 5.42 23.56 -9.66
C GLY A 57 4.99 22.55 -10.74
N GLN A 58 5.57 22.66 -11.95
CA GLN A 58 5.27 21.81 -13.09
C GLN A 58 6.49 21.67 -14.01
N LEU A 59 6.78 20.45 -14.46
CA LEU A 59 7.77 20.15 -15.48
C LEU A 59 7.05 19.55 -16.70
N LYS A 60 7.21 20.14 -17.88
CA LYS A 60 6.74 19.53 -19.14
C LYS A 60 7.78 18.50 -19.60
N ILE A 61 7.30 17.30 -19.95
CA ILE A 61 8.07 16.18 -20.49
C ILE A 61 7.40 15.69 -21.77
N SER A 62 8.10 14.89 -22.59
CA SER A 62 7.54 14.36 -23.84
C SER A 62 6.24 13.54 -23.62
N ALA A 63 6.11 12.88 -22.46
CA ALA A 63 4.93 12.12 -22.07
C ALA A 63 3.84 12.94 -21.33
N GLY A 64 3.94 14.27 -21.28
CA GLY A 64 2.96 15.15 -20.65
C GLY A 64 3.56 16.15 -19.67
N ALA A 65 2.98 16.30 -18.48
CA ALA A 65 3.50 17.21 -17.46
C ALA A 65 3.53 16.58 -16.07
N LEU A 66 4.70 16.63 -15.44
CA LEU A 66 4.90 16.23 -14.05
C LEU A 66 4.51 17.41 -13.15
N ARG A 67 3.48 17.24 -12.31
CA ARG A 67 3.08 18.22 -11.29
C ARG A 67 3.34 17.68 -9.90
N GLN A 68 3.96 18.49 -9.05
CA GLN A 68 4.12 18.14 -7.63
C GLN A 68 2.81 18.41 -6.90
N GLN A 69 2.02 17.36 -6.65
CA GLN A 69 0.81 17.44 -5.85
C GLN A 69 1.12 17.13 -4.38
N VAL A 70 0.88 18.10 -3.50
CA VAL A 70 0.96 17.90 -2.04
C VAL A 70 -0.44 17.62 -1.52
N LYS A 71 -0.75 16.35 -1.25
CA LYS A 71 -1.99 15.98 -0.56
C LYS A 71 -1.78 16.14 0.95
N LYS A 72 -2.47 17.13 1.54
CA LYS A 72 -2.54 17.27 3.00
C LYS A 72 -3.78 16.53 3.50
N THR A 73 -3.59 15.43 4.20
CA THR A 73 -4.68 14.74 4.92
C THR A 73 -4.46 14.90 6.41
N LYS A 74 -5.54 15.08 7.17
CA LYS A 74 -5.44 15.02 8.64
C LYS A 74 -4.88 13.65 9.04
N ALA A 75 -4.00 13.63 10.03
CA ALA A 75 -3.47 12.39 10.57
C ALA A 75 -4.62 11.50 11.06
N PRO A 76 -4.51 10.17 10.98
CA PRO A 76 -5.50 9.28 11.55
C PRO A 76 -5.62 9.55 13.05
N ILE A 77 -6.85 9.59 13.56
CA ILE A 77 -7.11 9.69 15.00
C ILE A 77 -6.76 8.34 15.63
N THR A 78 -5.62 8.29 16.33
CA THR A 78 -5.20 7.13 17.11
C THR A 78 -5.72 7.24 18.54
N LYS A 79 -5.85 6.11 19.25
CA LYS A 79 -6.26 6.10 20.67
C LYS A 79 -5.38 7.01 21.53
N LYS A 80 -4.06 6.98 21.31
CA LYS A 80 -3.10 7.83 22.03
C LYS A 80 -3.35 9.32 21.79
N TYR A 81 -3.51 9.71 20.52
CA TYR A 81 -3.79 11.10 20.14
C TYR A 81 -5.14 11.58 20.70
N LEU A 82 -6.16 10.73 20.61
CA LEU A 82 -7.50 11.03 21.11
C LEU A 82 -7.50 11.25 22.63
N VAL A 83 -6.90 10.34 23.40
CA VAL A 83 -6.83 10.45 24.87
C VAL A 83 -6.02 11.69 25.28
N SER A 84 -4.89 11.99 24.63
CA SER A 84 -4.13 13.20 24.96
C SER A 84 -4.93 14.47 24.70
N THR A 85 -5.57 14.58 23.53
CA THR A 85 -6.34 15.78 23.16
C THR A 85 -7.59 15.93 24.04
N LEU A 86 -8.25 14.84 24.40
CA LEU A 86 -9.38 14.88 25.33
C LEU A 86 -8.93 15.21 26.76
N THR A 87 -7.75 14.74 27.19
CA THR A 87 -7.21 15.10 28.51
C THR A 87 -6.95 16.60 28.60
N ASP A 88 -6.39 17.20 27.54
CA ASP A 88 -6.19 18.64 27.45
C ASP A 88 -7.54 19.39 27.46
N PHE A 89 -8.53 18.89 26.70
CA PHE A 89 -9.88 19.46 26.64
C PHE A 89 -10.59 19.41 27.99
N PHE A 90 -10.44 18.32 28.74
CA PHE A 90 -10.99 18.14 30.08
C PHE A 90 -10.06 18.67 31.19
N GLN A 91 -9.16 19.61 30.86
CA GLN A 91 -8.31 20.32 31.83
C GLN A 91 -7.48 19.40 32.73
N GLY A 92 -6.94 18.32 32.16
CA GLY A 92 -6.12 17.34 32.87
C GLY A 92 -6.90 16.16 33.44
N ASN A 93 -8.22 16.12 33.32
CA ASN A 93 -9.01 14.96 33.75
C ASN A 93 -8.87 13.78 32.76
N LYS A 94 -7.84 12.96 33.01
CA LYS A 94 -7.51 11.78 32.21
C LYS A 94 -8.57 10.69 32.25
N GLU A 95 -9.27 10.52 33.38
CA GLU A 95 -10.29 9.48 33.53
C GLU A 95 -11.50 9.77 32.62
N MET A 96 -11.94 11.03 32.58
CA MET A 96 -13.01 11.45 31.67
C MET A 96 -12.59 11.32 30.20
N ALA A 97 -11.35 11.69 29.89
CA ALA A 97 -10.79 11.55 28.54
C ALA A 97 -10.74 10.09 28.06
N GLU A 98 -10.35 9.16 28.93
CA GLU A 98 -10.31 7.74 28.63
C GLU A 98 -11.71 7.15 28.42
N LYS A 99 -12.69 7.51 29.26
CA LYS A 99 -14.09 7.09 29.10
C LYS A 99 -14.68 7.57 27.76
N CYS A 100 -14.46 8.84 27.41
CA CYS A 100 -14.90 9.37 26.12
C CYS A 100 -14.18 8.72 24.93
N ALA A 101 -12.87 8.45 25.05
CA ALA A 101 -12.11 7.78 24.00
C ALA A 101 -12.58 6.34 23.76
N LEU A 102 -12.90 5.60 24.82
CA LEU A 102 -13.47 4.25 24.73
C LEU A 102 -14.85 4.27 24.06
N PHE A 103 -15.74 5.16 24.51
CA PHE A 103 -17.08 5.29 23.93
C PHE A 103 -17.04 5.59 22.43
N LEU A 104 -16.15 6.50 22.00
CA LEU A 104 -15.95 6.83 20.59
C LEU A 104 -15.40 5.66 19.77
N ASP A 105 -14.54 4.82 20.35
CA ASP A 105 -13.96 3.66 19.67
C ASP A 105 -15.02 2.57 19.46
N GLU A 106 -15.84 2.31 20.48
CA GLU A 106 -16.95 1.34 20.43
C GLU A 106 -18.04 1.73 19.42
N HIS A 107 -18.35 3.02 19.34
CA HIS A 107 -19.41 3.54 18.45
C HIS A 107 -18.90 3.96 17.07
N ARG A 108 -17.60 3.73 16.78
CA ARG A 108 -17.02 4.10 15.49
C ARG A 108 -17.58 3.19 14.40
N PRO A 109 -18.28 3.72 13.38
CA PRO A 109 -18.82 2.89 12.31
C PRO A 109 -17.67 2.25 11.52
N MET A 110 -17.68 0.92 11.44
CA MET A 110 -16.82 0.18 10.53
C MET A 110 -17.34 0.33 9.11
N ARG A 111 -16.53 0.91 8.24
CA ARG A 111 -16.87 1.05 6.82
C ARG A 111 -16.20 -0.07 6.04
N VAL A 112 -16.95 -1.13 5.75
CA VAL A 112 -16.52 -2.22 4.86
C VAL A 112 -16.62 -1.69 3.43
N THR A 113 -15.51 -1.71 2.70
CA THR A 113 -15.48 -1.36 1.26
C THR A 113 -15.08 -2.61 0.50
N GLU A 114 -16.05 -3.30 -0.09
CA GLU A 114 -15.81 -4.40 -1.00
C GLU A 114 -15.34 -3.82 -2.33
N ASN A 115 -14.10 -4.11 -2.73
CA ASN A 115 -13.56 -3.67 -4.01
C ASN A 115 -13.47 -4.87 -4.94
N LEU A 116 -14.27 -4.88 -6.00
CA LEU A 116 -14.05 -5.73 -7.16
C LEU A 116 -12.95 -5.09 -8.01
N GLN A 117 -11.79 -5.74 -8.09
CA GLN A 117 -10.72 -5.34 -9.01
C GLN A 117 -10.86 -6.15 -10.29
N LEU A 118 -10.90 -5.45 -11.42
CA LEU A 118 -10.83 -6.04 -12.75
C LEU A 118 -9.33 -6.26 -13.06
N GLU A 119 -8.87 -7.51 -13.08
CA GLU A 119 -7.55 -7.81 -13.65
C GLU A 119 -7.60 -7.51 -15.15
N SER A 120 -6.76 -6.58 -15.60
CA SER A 120 -6.58 -6.32 -17.04
C SER A 120 -5.51 -7.26 -17.57
N ASN A 121 -5.83 -7.91 -18.69
CA ASN A 121 -4.94 -8.77 -19.47
C ASN A 121 -3.73 -7.98 -20.02
#